data_AF-G5HDV0-F1
#
_entry.id   AF-G5HDV0-F1
#
_cell.length_a   1.000
_cell.length_b   1.000
_cell.length_c   1.000
_cell.angle_alpha   90.00
_cell.angle_beta   90.00
_cell.angle_gamma   90.00
#
_symmetry.space_group_name_H-M   'P 1'
#
loop_
_entity.id
_entity.type
_entity.pdbx_description
1 polymer ?
#
loop_
_entity_poly.entity_id
_entity_poly.type
_entity_poly.pdbx_seq_one_letter_code
_entity_poly.pdbx_strand_id
1 'polypeptide(L)'
;MKKHMTLFLAVSMAFSIFTSGCSIEESSNTGNGTDAVVKEETAKEEASQPSGSNKETGEVSLVDQLVSECSALSGMEAYDFFTTLADRGLSQGEIIDFFVKLPISQANKEVYDLYMSDALDVYAESAPDGVVYGDYFWTMGDGTEITGPYSGNTNLKMAYTNYMPMDEGPIGDSSKTYKVGVVAISAIDSWMGNLYDSIQYEASRHENLELVWMDYGLDSDGCSDAIDMLIAQNVDAILLWPRTEAATAAPAQKAVEAGIPVITVDRLCGYPEIDGVISGNFPANGAQCGAYLVWQLAKESGGKSVEGNIVLLRKAAGVTADTLRCGYFLKVISYFPDIHILESYFDNDDTEQSLINAQNALQLYDDIDAFFCEGLTQTPVAIEAVNSAGRWESRKDGKKIIMLTIDDTKESFNFIDQGLVEVNCPYTPLIGDIGVRYICKMLEGETLPKDIAIPNIPMVTAGGDVVFGLKTMTSKDWYQYASGPDYVAK
;
A
#
# COMPACT_ATOMS: atom_id res chain seq x y z
N MET A 1 5.03 23.00 50.11
CA MET A 1 6.48 23.28 50.27
C MET A 1 7.18 22.82 49.01
N LYS A 2 7.78 23.77 48.27
CA LYS A 2 8.94 23.72 47.32
C LYS A 2 9.08 22.46 46.42
N LYS A 3 9.38 22.52 45.12
CA LYS A 3 9.79 23.58 44.19
C LYS A 3 9.83 22.94 42.79
N HIS A 4 9.78 23.82 41.78
CA HIS A 4 9.91 23.61 40.33
C HIS A 4 10.97 22.60 39.85
N MET A 5 10.73 22.00 38.68
CA MET A 5 11.62 22.19 37.52
C MET A 5 10.91 21.84 36.20
N THR A 6 10.73 22.86 35.36
CA THR A 6 10.38 22.79 33.94
C THR A 6 11.71 22.84 33.17
N LEU A 7 11.90 21.99 32.16
CA LEU A 7 13.03 22.11 31.23
C LEU A 7 12.50 22.04 29.80
N PHE A 8 12.46 23.22 29.17
CA PHE A 8 12.34 23.40 27.72
C PHE A 8 13.73 23.24 27.11
N LEU A 9 13.87 22.45 26.05
CA LEU A 9 15.04 22.48 25.16
C LEU A 9 14.59 23.13 23.85
N ALA A 10 15.09 24.33 23.59
CA ALA A 10 15.00 24.99 22.29
C ALA A 10 16.31 24.73 21.54
N VAL A 11 16.23 24.10 20.36
CA VAL A 11 17.35 24.01 19.41
C VAL A 11 17.09 25.03 18.31
N SER A 12 17.96 26.03 18.23
CA SER A 12 17.96 27.05 17.19
C SER A 12 18.83 26.58 16.02
N MET A 13 18.22 26.38 14.86
CA MET A 13 18.93 26.25 13.58
C MET A 13 18.99 27.62 12.91
N ALA A 14 20.20 28.13 12.70
CA ALA A 14 20.47 29.30 11.89
C ALA A 14 21.02 28.84 10.53
N PHE A 15 20.22 28.95 9.48
CA PHE A 15 20.68 28.82 8.09
C PHE A 15 21.08 30.21 7.57
N SER A 16 22.37 30.37 7.25
CA SER A 16 22.88 31.56 6.54
C SER A 16 22.86 31.30 5.04
N ILE A 17 22.13 32.16 4.33
CA ILE A 17 22.06 32.21 2.87
C ILE A 17 23.36 32.83 2.34
N PHE A 18 24.10 32.10 1.51
CA PHE A 18 25.11 32.67 0.62
C PHE A 18 24.68 32.40 -0.83
N THR A 19 24.20 33.45 -1.49
CA THR A 19 24.06 33.51 -2.94
C THR A 19 25.34 34.11 -3.52
N SER A 20 25.95 33.44 -4.49
CA SER A 20 26.91 34.04 -5.41
C SER A 20 26.76 33.36 -6.75
N GLY A 21 26.28 34.14 -7.71
CA GLY A 21 25.94 33.70 -9.06
C GLY A 21 27.17 33.40 -9.91
N CYS A 22 26.94 32.58 -10.93
CA CYS A 22 27.85 32.42 -12.05
C CYS A 22 27.04 32.67 -13.34
N SER A 23 27.44 33.70 -14.07
CA SER A 23 26.89 34.10 -15.35
C SER A 23 27.33 33.12 -16.45
N ILE A 24 26.41 32.73 -17.33
CA ILE A 24 26.72 32.04 -18.59
C ILE A 24 26.54 33.06 -19.71
N GLU A 25 27.62 33.30 -20.46
CA GLU A 25 27.60 34.07 -21.70
C GLU A 25 27.12 33.19 -22.87
N GLU A 26 26.15 33.71 -23.63
CA GLU A 26 25.81 33.26 -24.97
C GLU A 26 26.94 33.63 -25.95
N SER A 27 27.27 32.72 -26.87
CA SER A 27 27.79 33.12 -28.17
C SER A 27 27.10 32.32 -29.27
N SER A 28 26.40 33.06 -30.11
CA SER A 28 25.82 32.64 -31.37
C SER A 28 26.93 32.50 -32.41
N ASN A 29 26.85 31.47 -33.26
CA ASN A 29 27.40 31.61 -34.60
C ASN A 29 26.58 30.84 -35.64
N THR A 30 26.18 31.60 -36.64
CA THR A 30 25.44 31.26 -37.84
C THR A 30 26.31 30.53 -38.86
N GLY A 31 25.73 29.61 -39.62
CA GLY A 31 26.41 29.00 -40.78
C GLY A 31 25.44 28.25 -41.68
N ASN A 32 24.90 28.95 -42.68
CA ASN A 32 24.15 28.43 -43.81
C ASN A 32 25.05 27.54 -44.70
N GLY A 33 24.50 26.45 -45.25
CA GLY A 33 25.15 25.64 -46.27
C GLY A 33 24.19 24.68 -46.95
N THR A 34 23.74 25.05 -48.14
CA THR A 34 22.96 24.27 -49.09
C THR A 34 23.74 23.06 -49.60
N ASP A 35 23.07 21.92 -49.82
CA ASP A 35 23.08 21.24 -51.13
C ASP A 35 22.14 20.02 -51.14
N ALA A 36 21.39 19.91 -52.23
CA ALA A 36 20.47 18.83 -52.52
C ALA A 36 21.20 17.69 -53.25
N VAL A 37 21.03 16.44 -52.78
CA VAL A 37 21.23 15.24 -53.59
C VAL A 37 20.12 14.24 -53.27
N VAL A 38 19.35 13.89 -54.29
CA VAL A 38 18.36 12.81 -54.30
C VAL A 38 19.08 11.48 -54.43
N LYS A 39 18.76 10.51 -53.56
CA LYS A 39 18.81 9.07 -53.88
C LYS A 39 17.96 8.25 -52.92
N GLU A 40 17.34 7.24 -53.50
CA GLU A 40 16.37 6.29 -52.95
C GLU A 40 16.86 5.59 -51.68
N GLU A 41 15.97 5.41 -50.70
CA GLU A 41 16.16 4.37 -49.69
C GLU A 41 14.83 3.80 -49.18
N THR A 42 14.87 2.48 -49.09
CA THR A 42 13.92 1.51 -48.53
C THR A 42 13.44 1.85 -47.12
N ALA A 43 12.17 1.58 -46.87
CA ALA A 43 11.54 1.67 -45.56
C ALA A 43 12.30 0.85 -44.49
N LYS A 44 12.88 1.56 -43.53
CA LYS A 44 13.15 1.09 -42.17
C LYS A 44 12.37 2.01 -41.24
N GLU A 45 11.39 1.46 -40.54
CA GLU A 45 10.83 2.09 -39.35
C GLU A 45 11.92 2.05 -38.27
N GLU A 46 12.60 3.19 -38.07
CA GLU A 46 13.34 3.45 -36.85
C GLU A 46 12.33 3.81 -35.77
N ALA A 47 12.25 2.97 -34.74
CA ALA A 47 11.57 3.26 -33.49
C ALA A 47 12.23 4.49 -32.86
N SER A 48 11.57 5.64 -32.92
CA SER A 48 11.94 6.81 -32.15
C SER A 48 11.68 6.53 -30.67
N GLN A 49 12.75 6.51 -29.88
CA GLN A 49 12.68 6.56 -28.43
C GLN A 49 11.87 7.79 -27.97
N PRO A 50 10.93 7.68 -27.02
CA PRO A 50 10.41 8.86 -26.35
C PRO A 50 11.44 9.29 -25.31
N SER A 51 12.17 10.35 -25.62
CA SER A 51 12.92 11.12 -24.64
C SER A 51 11.95 11.68 -23.61
N GLY A 52 12.16 11.34 -22.34
CA GLY A 52 11.50 11.96 -21.21
C GLY A 52 11.71 13.48 -21.20
N SER A 53 10.62 14.21 -21.42
CA SER A 53 10.31 15.45 -20.72
C SER A 53 8.84 15.74 -20.99
N ASN A 54 7.96 15.32 -20.07
CA ASN A 54 6.67 15.99 -19.98
C ASN A 54 7.00 17.43 -19.59
N LYS A 55 6.87 18.35 -20.54
CA LYS A 55 6.71 19.76 -20.22
C LYS A 55 5.40 19.85 -19.44
N GLU A 56 5.51 19.96 -18.12
CA GLU A 56 4.42 20.40 -17.26
C GLU A 56 3.87 21.72 -17.80
N THR A 57 2.76 21.64 -18.51
CA THR A 57 1.78 22.73 -18.50
C THR A 57 1.22 22.75 -17.08
N GLY A 58 1.39 23.85 -16.35
CA GLY A 58 0.92 24.04 -14.97
C GLY A 58 -0.61 24.07 -14.81
N GLU A 59 -1.30 23.12 -15.41
CA GLU A 59 -2.74 22.91 -15.30
C GLU A 59 -2.95 21.94 -14.13
N VAL A 60 -3.57 22.44 -13.05
CA VAL A 60 -3.91 21.65 -11.86
C VAL A 60 -4.83 20.50 -12.28
N SER A 61 -4.52 19.26 -11.90
CA SER A 61 -5.34 18.10 -12.30
C SER A 61 -6.77 18.24 -11.81
N LEU A 62 -7.75 17.64 -12.51
CA LEU A 62 -9.16 17.67 -12.08
C LEU A 62 -9.32 17.08 -10.67
N VAL A 63 -8.56 16.03 -10.34
CA VAL A 63 -8.53 15.45 -8.99
C VAL A 63 -8.12 16.50 -7.96
N ASP A 64 -7.02 17.22 -8.19
CA ASP A 64 -6.52 18.22 -7.23
C ASP A 64 -7.50 19.40 -7.08
N GLN A 65 -8.17 19.80 -8.16
CA GLN A 65 -9.23 20.82 -8.12
C GLN A 65 -10.40 20.37 -7.22
N LEU A 66 -10.89 19.15 -7.43
CA LEU A 66 -12.02 18.62 -6.66
C LEU A 66 -11.65 18.36 -5.19
N VAL A 67 -10.43 17.90 -4.91
CA VAL A 67 -9.91 17.77 -3.53
C VAL A 67 -9.92 19.13 -2.83
N SER A 68 -9.45 20.18 -3.50
CA SER A 68 -9.45 21.54 -2.95
C SER A 68 -10.86 22.10 -2.74
N GLU A 69 -11.83 21.77 -3.59
CA GLU A 69 -13.24 22.13 -3.38
C GLU A 69 -13.82 21.41 -2.16
N CYS A 70 -13.53 20.12 -2.03
CA CYS A 70 -14.08 19.29 -0.97
C CYS A 70 -13.48 19.59 0.41
N SER A 71 -12.23 20.05 0.50
CA SER A 71 -11.52 20.22 1.78
C SER A 71 -12.18 21.19 2.78
N ALA A 72 -13.11 22.02 2.30
CA ALA A 72 -13.89 22.95 3.14
C ALA A 72 -15.27 22.41 3.56
N LEU A 73 -15.68 21.26 3.05
CA LEU A 73 -17.00 20.66 3.29
C LEU A 73 -17.01 19.78 4.54
N SER A 74 -18.19 19.47 5.05
CA SER A 74 -18.37 18.56 6.18
C SER A 74 -19.76 17.92 6.19
N GLY A 75 -19.89 16.79 6.88
CA GLY A 75 -21.15 16.06 7.04
C GLY A 75 -21.81 15.75 5.70
N MET A 76 -23.11 16.05 5.61
CA MET A 76 -23.87 15.77 4.39
C MET A 76 -23.43 16.60 3.18
N GLU A 77 -22.82 17.78 3.35
CA GLU A 77 -22.27 18.53 2.20
C GLU A 77 -21.09 17.79 1.56
N ALA A 78 -20.22 17.18 2.38
CA ALA A 78 -19.13 16.34 1.90
C ALA A 78 -19.66 15.05 1.27
N TYR A 79 -20.66 14.41 1.88
CA TYR A 79 -21.33 13.24 1.31
C TYR A 79 -21.91 13.55 -0.08
N ASP A 80 -22.70 14.62 -0.19
CA ASP A 80 -23.33 15.02 -1.45
C ASP A 80 -22.25 15.30 -2.51
N PHE A 81 -21.14 15.95 -2.13
CA PHE A 81 -20.00 16.15 -3.02
C PHE A 81 -19.44 14.81 -3.53
N PHE A 82 -19.18 13.86 -2.64
CA PHE A 82 -18.68 12.52 -2.99
C PHE A 82 -19.60 11.81 -3.98
N THR A 83 -20.92 11.95 -3.85
CA THR A 83 -21.86 11.32 -4.80
C THR A 83 -21.77 11.86 -6.23
N THR A 84 -21.17 13.04 -6.42
CA THR A 84 -21.07 13.69 -7.74
C THR A 84 -19.75 13.46 -8.47
N LEU A 85 -18.79 12.73 -7.86
CA LEU A 85 -17.42 12.62 -8.41
C LEU A 85 -17.40 12.06 -9.84
N ALA A 86 -18.14 10.99 -10.12
CA ALA A 86 -18.25 10.42 -11.46
C ALA A 86 -18.95 11.37 -12.45
N ASP A 87 -20.01 12.06 -12.02
CA ASP A 87 -20.74 13.04 -12.85
C ASP A 87 -19.88 14.27 -13.18
N ARG A 88 -18.87 14.56 -12.35
CA ARG A 88 -17.85 15.60 -12.57
C ARG A 88 -16.72 15.14 -13.50
N GLY A 89 -16.76 13.91 -14.00
CA GLY A 89 -15.86 13.40 -15.02
C GLY A 89 -14.66 12.61 -14.51
N LEU A 90 -14.58 12.30 -13.20
CA LEU A 90 -13.53 11.42 -12.70
C LEU A 90 -13.74 9.98 -13.16
N SER A 91 -12.68 9.35 -13.67
CA SER A 91 -12.61 7.90 -13.88
C SER A 91 -12.54 7.15 -12.54
N GLN A 92 -12.70 5.82 -12.56
CA GLN A 92 -12.65 5.02 -11.33
C GLN A 92 -11.29 5.13 -10.61
N GLY A 93 -10.17 5.16 -11.34
CA GLY A 93 -8.85 5.36 -10.75
C GLY A 93 -8.73 6.74 -10.09
N GLU A 94 -9.20 7.79 -10.79
CA GLU A 94 -9.18 9.16 -10.27
C GLU A 94 -10.10 9.37 -9.06
N ILE A 95 -11.18 8.61 -8.93
CA ILE A 95 -12.02 8.64 -7.73
C ILE A 95 -11.28 8.03 -6.52
N ILE A 96 -10.50 6.94 -6.72
CA ILE A 96 -9.63 6.41 -5.65
C ILE A 96 -8.59 7.46 -5.27
N ASP A 97 -7.94 8.07 -6.26
CA ASP A 97 -6.92 9.10 -6.04
C ASP A 97 -7.49 10.33 -5.33
N PHE A 98 -8.74 10.71 -5.62
CA PHE A 98 -9.46 11.75 -4.89
C PHE A 98 -9.53 11.44 -3.39
N PHE A 99 -9.99 10.24 -3.01
CA PHE A 99 -10.08 9.86 -1.59
C PHE A 99 -8.70 9.74 -0.92
N VAL A 100 -7.69 9.25 -1.66
CA VAL A 100 -6.30 9.20 -1.17
C VAL A 100 -5.78 10.60 -0.90
N LYS A 101 -6.03 11.55 -1.79
CA LYS A 101 -5.52 12.93 -1.72
C LYS A 101 -6.32 13.85 -0.79
N LEU A 102 -7.51 13.47 -0.32
CA LEU A 102 -8.27 14.25 0.65
C LEU A 102 -7.40 14.60 1.86
N PRO A 103 -7.27 15.86 2.29
CA PRO A 103 -6.56 16.18 3.52
C PRO A 103 -7.36 15.70 4.75
N ILE A 104 -6.69 15.49 5.88
CA ILE A 104 -7.37 15.29 7.17
C ILE A 104 -8.24 16.52 7.48
N SER A 105 -9.52 16.30 7.80
CA SER A 105 -10.47 17.37 8.11
C SER A 105 -10.55 17.62 9.61
N GLN A 106 -10.76 18.88 10.00
CA GLN A 106 -11.04 19.26 11.40
C GLN A 106 -12.54 19.20 11.73
N ALA A 107 -13.41 18.82 10.76
CA ALA A 107 -14.84 18.71 10.99
C ALA A 107 -15.17 17.70 12.11
N ASN A 108 -14.43 16.60 12.16
CA ASN A 108 -14.47 15.64 13.26
C ASN A 108 -13.21 15.77 14.13
N LYS A 109 -13.35 16.43 15.28
CA LYS A 109 -12.23 16.68 16.20
C LYS A 109 -11.64 15.39 16.77
N GLU A 110 -12.48 14.41 17.06
CA GLU A 110 -12.06 13.14 17.67
C GLU A 110 -11.15 12.34 16.73
N VAL A 111 -11.58 12.21 15.47
CA VAL A 111 -10.78 11.57 14.41
C VAL A 111 -9.51 12.36 14.12
N TYR A 112 -9.59 13.69 14.05
CA TYR A 112 -8.42 14.54 13.84
C TYR A 112 -7.39 14.39 14.97
N ASP A 113 -7.83 14.41 16.22
CA ASP A 113 -6.95 14.26 17.37
C ASP A 113 -6.26 12.89 17.39
N LEU A 114 -6.98 11.81 17.06
CA LEU A 114 -6.42 10.46 16.93
C LEU A 114 -5.37 10.38 15.81
N TYR A 115 -5.69 10.94 14.64
CA TYR A 115 -4.78 10.98 13.50
C TYR A 115 -3.46 11.68 13.85
N MET A 116 -3.55 12.81 14.56
CA MET A 116 -2.38 13.58 15.00
C MET A 116 -1.64 12.93 16.18
N SER A 117 -2.35 12.29 17.12
CA SER A 117 -1.70 11.64 18.28
C SER A 117 -0.82 10.47 17.86
N ASP A 118 -1.22 9.79 16.80
CA ASP A 118 -0.53 8.64 16.24
C ASP A 118 0.53 9.04 15.19
N ALA A 119 0.73 10.35 14.98
CA ALA A 119 1.67 10.91 14.02
C ALA A 119 1.48 10.38 12.58
N LEU A 120 0.24 10.11 12.19
CA LEU A 120 -0.09 9.54 10.88
C LEU A 120 0.13 10.54 9.73
N ASP A 121 0.26 11.83 10.04
CA ASP A 121 0.69 12.89 9.12
C ASP A 121 2.12 12.64 8.63
N VAL A 122 3.04 12.29 9.54
CA VAL A 122 4.45 12.03 9.20
C VAL A 122 4.58 10.86 8.22
N TYR A 123 3.83 9.78 8.46
CA TYR A 123 3.81 8.63 7.54
C TYR A 123 3.12 8.95 6.21
N ALA A 124 2.10 9.81 6.22
CA ALA A 124 1.44 10.21 4.98
C ALA A 124 2.35 11.07 4.08
N GLU A 125 3.23 11.89 4.67
CA GLU A 125 4.23 12.67 3.93
C GLU A 125 5.34 11.82 3.30
N SER A 126 5.68 10.69 3.91
CA SER A 126 6.68 9.75 3.39
C SER A 126 6.09 8.63 2.53
N ALA A 127 4.76 8.57 2.40
CA ALA A 127 4.11 7.59 1.56
C ALA A 127 4.56 7.75 0.11
N PRO A 128 4.93 6.66 -0.58
CA PRO A 128 5.34 6.75 -1.98
C PRO A 128 4.19 7.30 -2.81
N ASP A 129 4.51 8.16 -3.80
CA ASP A 129 3.54 8.79 -4.70
C ASP A 129 2.77 7.80 -5.59
N GLY A 130 3.04 6.51 -5.45
CA GLY A 130 2.24 5.45 -6.06
C GLY A 130 2.45 5.29 -7.56
N VAL A 131 3.59 5.77 -8.08
CA VAL A 131 3.84 5.76 -9.53
C VAL A 131 3.90 4.32 -10.03
N VAL A 132 3.01 4.02 -10.96
CA VAL A 132 3.03 2.76 -11.69
C VAL A 132 4.14 2.83 -12.74
N TYR A 133 4.94 1.77 -12.85
CA TYR A 133 6.03 1.68 -13.81
C TYR A 133 5.49 1.60 -15.26
N GLY A 134 5.85 2.59 -16.07
CA GLY A 134 5.38 2.73 -17.45
C GLY A 134 3.87 2.99 -17.54
N ASP A 135 3.27 2.68 -18.69
CA ASP A 135 1.83 2.82 -18.92
C ASP A 135 1.04 1.56 -18.50
N TYR A 136 1.48 0.90 -17.43
CA TYR A 136 0.91 -0.39 -17.03
C TYR A 136 -0.53 -0.26 -16.56
N PHE A 137 -1.40 -1.08 -17.13
CA PHE A 137 -2.80 -1.20 -16.73
C PHE A 137 -3.11 -2.67 -16.51
N TRP A 138 -3.51 -3.01 -15.28
CA TRP A 138 -3.92 -4.36 -14.94
C TRP A 138 -5.37 -4.61 -15.36
N THR A 139 -5.63 -5.78 -15.94
CA THR A 139 -6.97 -6.25 -16.25
C THR A 139 -7.31 -7.58 -15.58
N MET A 140 -8.58 -7.75 -15.26
CA MET A 140 -9.11 -9.02 -14.78
C MET A 140 -8.77 -10.15 -15.76
N GLY A 141 -8.08 -11.17 -15.28
CA GLY A 141 -7.59 -12.29 -16.07
C GLY A 141 -6.07 -12.31 -16.22
N ASP A 142 -5.40 -11.16 -16.11
CA ASP A 142 -3.94 -11.05 -16.19
C ASP A 142 -3.25 -11.87 -15.10
N GLY A 143 -1.97 -12.20 -15.34
CA GLY A 143 -1.13 -12.90 -14.39
C GLY A 143 -0.77 -14.33 -14.78
N THR A 144 0.08 -14.96 -13.97
CA THR A 144 0.55 -16.33 -14.16
C THR A 144 0.06 -17.24 -13.06
N GLU A 145 -0.39 -18.45 -13.41
CA GLU A 145 -0.72 -19.51 -12.46
C GLU A 145 0.55 -20.23 -12.02
N ILE A 146 0.73 -20.39 -10.70
CA ILE A 146 1.88 -21.07 -10.11
C ILE A 146 1.42 -22.02 -8.99
N THR A 147 2.31 -22.95 -8.62
CA THR A 147 2.21 -23.71 -7.37
C THR A 147 3.39 -23.36 -6.48
N GLY A 148 3.11 -22.99 -5.23
CA GLY A 148 4.11 -22.49 -4.31
C GLY A 148 4.48 -23.47 -3.19
N PRO A 149 5.75 -23.90 -3.04
CA PRO A 149 6.14 -24.82 -1.96
C PRO A 149 5.99 -24.21 -0.56
N TYR A 150 6.13 -22.90 -0.39
CA TYR A 150 6.01 -22.22 0.90
C TYR A 150 4.56 -22.05 1.35
N SER A 151 3.62 -22.02 0.40
CA SER A 151 2.17 -22.03 0.65
C SER A 151 1.55 -23.43 0.66
N GLY A 152 2.36 -24.49 0.83
CA GLY A 152 1.85 -25.86 0.90
C GLY A 152 1.40 -26.44 -0.44
N ASN A 153 1.99 -25.98 -1.55
CA ASN A 153 1.63 -26.31 -2.94
C ASN A 153 0.19 -25.92 -3.31
N THR A 154 -0.27 -24.78 -2.80
CA THR A 154 -1.55 -24.21 -3.20
C THR A 154 -1.44 -23.57 -4.58
N ASN A 155 -2.54 -23.61 -5.34
CA ASN A 155 -2.62 -22.92 -6.62
C ASN A 155 -2.78 -21.42 -6.37
N LEU A 156 -1.88 -20.64 -6.94
CA LEU A 156 -1.86 -19.18 -6.85
C LEU A 156 -1.94 -18.58 -8.24
N LYS A 157 -2.51 -17.39 -8.35
CA LYS A 157 -2.43 -16.58 -9.57
C LYS A 157 -1.75 -15.25 -9.26
N MET A 158 -0.54 -15.09 -9.75
CA MET A 158 0.26 -13.89 -9.57
C MET A 158 -0.24 -12.78 -10.49
N ALA A 159 -0.94 -11.80 -9.93
CA ALA A 159 -1.68 -10.78 -10.70
C ALA A 159 -0.80 -9.88 -11.58
N TYR A 160 0.49 -9.77 -11.28
CA TYR A 160 1.37 -8.73 -11.83
C TYR A 160 2.58 -9.26 -12.60
N THR A 161 2.56 -10.49 -13.09
CA THR A 161 3.71 -11.09 -13.81
C THR A 161 4.05 -10.43 -15.15
N ASN A 162 3.16 -9.58 -15.67
CA ASN A 162 3.38 -8.71 -16.83
C ASN A 162 3.75 -7.27 -16.45
N TYR A 163 3.71 -6.90 -15.17
CA TYR A 163 4.15 -5.59 -14.68
C TYR A 163 5.68 -5.58 -14.52
N MET A 164 6.38 -4.56 -15.01
CA MET A 164 7.86 -4.59 -15.11
C MET A 164 8.38 -5.87 -15.78
N PRO A 165 7.91 -6.22 -16.99
CA PRO A 165 8.21 -7.53 -17.57
C PRO A 165 9.71 -7.74 -17.75
N MET A 166 10.13 -8.97 -17.49
CA MET A 166 11.49 -9.45 -17.72
C MET A 166 11.43 -10.77 -18.48
N ASP A 167 12.33 -10.94 -19.45
CA ASP A 167 12.44 -12.18 -20.22
C ASP A 167 13.04 -13.30 -19.37
N GLU A 168 12.59 -14.54 -19.59
CA GLU A 168 13.21 -15.72 -18.97
C GLU A 168 14.61 -15.95 -19.56
N GLY A 169 15.58 -16.33 -18.72
CA GLY A 169 16.97 -16.54 -19.11
C GLY A 169 17.96 -15.89 -18.14
N PRO A 170 19.28 -16.00 -18.41
CA PRO A 170 20.28 -15.38 -17.56
C PRO A 170 20.16 -13.86 -17.57
N ILE A 171 20.34 -13.24 -16.40
CA ILE A 171 20.38 -11.78 -16.26
C ILE A 171 21.80 -11.26 -16.52
N GLY A 172 21.93 -10.10 -17.15
CA GLY A 172 23.22 -9.42 -17.35
C GLY A 172 24.29 -10.30 -18.02
N ASP A 173 25.45 -10.44 -17.37
CA ASP A 173 26.53 -11.33 -17.84
C ASP A 173 26.19 -12.79 -17.53
N SER A 174 25.86 -13.57 -18.57
CA SER A 174 25.52 -14.99 -18.46
C SER A 174 26.63 -15.88 -17.87
N SER A 175 27.87 -15.39 -17.77
CA SER A 175 28.98 -16.11 -17.13
C SER A 175 29.12 -15.84 -15.63
N LYS A 176 28.39 -14.84 -15.11
CA LYS A 176 28.37 -14.47 -13.70
C LYS A 176 27.14 -15.06 -13.02
N THR A 177 27.33 -15.61 -11.83
CA THR A 177 26.23 -15.88 -10.88
C THR A 177 25.99 -14.63 -10.04
N TYR A 178 24.77 -14.10 -10.09
CA TYR A 178 24.32 -13.00 -9.27
C TYR A 178 23.67 -13.53 -8.00
N LYS A 179 24.07 -13.01 -6.84
CA LYS A 179 23.54 -13.41 -5.54
C LYS A 179 22.65 -12.32 -4.96
N VAL A 180 21.41 -12.66 -4.62
CA VAL A 180 20.47 -11.73 -4.00
C VAL A 180 20.16 -12.20 -2.59
N GLY A 181 20.48 -11.38 -1.60
CA GLY A 181 20.04 -11.61 -0.23
C GLY A 181 18.56 -11.31 -0.08
N VAL A 182 17.80 -12.21 0.53
CA VAL A 182 16.39 -11.96 0.87
C VAL A 182 16.27 -11.93 2.39
N VAL A 183 16.00 -10.76 2.95
CA VAL A 183 15.89 -10.53 4.39
C VAL A 183 14.42 -10.34 4.74
N ALA A 184 13.82 -11.35 5.37
CA ALA A 184 12.41 -11.37 5.74
C ALA A 184 12.21 -12.24 6.99
N ILE A 185 10.96 -12.51 7.38
CA ILE A 185 10.67 -13.56 8.36
C ILE A 185 10.31 -14.86 7.69
N SER A 186 10.50 -15.96 8.43
CA SER A 186 9.92 -17.25 8.08
C SER A 186 8.46 -17.13 7.65
N ALA A 187 8.06 -17.98 6.69
CA ALA A 187 6.69 -18.13 6.24
C ALA A 187 5.78 -18.72 7.34
N ILE A 188 5.45 -17.89 8.33
CA ILE A 188 4.66 -18.26 9.52
C ILE A 188 3.15 -18.25 9.26
N ASP A 189 2.71 -17.56 8.21
CA ASP A 189 1.33 -17.47 7.77
C ASP A 189 1.23 -17.58 6.23
N SER A 190 0.00 -17.61 5.71
CA SER A 190 -0.25 -17.71 4.27
C SER A 190 0.25 -16.50 3.49
N TRP A 191 0.23 -15.32 4.10
CA TRP A 191 0.64 -14.08 3.44
C TRP A 191 2.15 -14.12 3.17
N MET A 192 2.96 -14.41 4.20
CA MET A 192 4.40 -14.58 4.06
C MET A 192 4.78 -15.76 3.17
N GLY A 193 4.05 -16.88 3.26
CA GLY A 193 4.27 -18.03 2.38
C GLY A 193 4.10 -17.69 0.90
N ASN A 194 3.05 -16.93 0.55
CA ASN A 194 2.82 -16.50 -0.82
C ASN A 194 3.81 -15.43 -1.30
N LEU A 195 4.28 -14.54 -0.42
CA LEU A 195 5.38 -13.62 -0.75
C LEU A 195 6.64 -14.41 -1.14
N TYR A 196 7.02 -15.39 -0.32
CA TYR A 196 8.16 -16.28 -0.60
C TYR A 196 8.01 -17.04 -1.92
N ASP A 197 6.82 -17.57 -2.19
CA ASP A 197 6.53 -18.26 -3.45
C ASP A 197 6.66 -17.32 -4.66
N SER A 198 6.23 -16.06 -4.55
CA SER A 198 6.38 -15.08 -5.64
C SER A 198 7.84 -14.72 -5.91
N ILE A 199 8.65 -14.51 -4.87
CA ILE A 199 10.10 -14.26 -4.98
C ILE A 199 10.78 -15.46 -5.63
N GLN A 200 10.48 -16.67 -5.15
CA GLN A 200 11.10 -17.90 -5.63
C GLN A 200 10.70 -18.21 -7.08
N TYR A 201 9.44 -17.97 -7.45
CA TYR A 201 8.97 -18.12 -8.83
C TYR A 201 9.79 -17.26 -9.77
N GLU A 202 9.87 -15.95 -9.50
CA GLU A 202 10.56 -15.04 -10.41
C GLU A 202 12.06 -15.36 -10.48
N ALA A 203 12.70 -15.63 -9.33
CA ALA A 203 14.10 -16.00 -9.33
C ALA A 203 14.40 -17.28 -10.13
N SER A 204 13.47 -18.25 -10.14
CA SER A 204 13.64 -19.50 -10.88
C SER A 204 13.64 -19.34 -12.40
N ARG A 205 13.19 -18.19 -12.91
CA ARG A 205 13.22 -17.84 -14.34
C ARG A 205 14.63 -17.45 -14.81
N HIS A 206 15.57 -17.31 -13.89
CA HIS A 206 16.93 -16.83 -14.15
C HIS A 206 17.97 -17.83 -13.64
N GLU A 207 18.59 -18.58 -14.57
CA GLU A 207 19.51 -19.68 -14.24
C GLU A 207 20.79 -19.25 -13.51
N ASN A 208 21.16 -17.97 -13.63
CA ASN A 208 22.34 -17.38 -13.01
C ASN A 208 22.01 -16.50 -11.80
N LEU A 209 20.80 -16.57 -11.27
CA LEU A 209 20.38 -15.88 -10.04
C LEU A 209 20.30 -16.86 -8.86
N GLU A 210 20.99 -16.55 -7.77
CA GLU A 210 21.00 -17.34 -6.53
C GLU A 210 20.40 -16.51 -5.38
N LEU A 211 19.39 -17.07 -4.70
CA LEU A 211 18.80 -16.44 -3.51
C LEU A 211 19.50 -16.89 -2.23
N VAL A 212 19.83 -15.94 -1.36
CA VAL A 212 20.36 -16.18 -0.01
C VAL A 212 19.36 -15.69 1.01
N TRP A 213 18.57 -16.62 1.57
CA TRP A 213 17.52 -16.31 2.53
C TRP A 213 18.08 -16.06 3.93
N MET A 214 17.65 -14.97 4.56
CA MET A 214 17.97 -14.61 5.93
C MET A 214 16.68 -14.33 6.70
N ASP A 215 16.41 -15.15 7.72
CA ASP A 215 15.39 -14.83 8.71
C ASP A 215 16.01 -13.96 9.81
N TYR A 216 15.43 -12.78 10.02
CA TYR A 216 15.95 -11.81 10.98
C TYR A 216 15.15 -11.71 12.29
N GLY A 217 14.12 -12.54 12.49
CA GLY A 217 13.44 -12.66 13.79
C GLY A 217 12.62 -11.45 14.25
N LEU A 218 12.46 -10.41 13.41
CA LEU A 218 11.64 -9.20 13.64
C LEU A 218 12.22 -8.10 14.53
N ASP A 219 13.52 -8.14 14.81
CA ASP A 219 14.19 -7.08 15.55
C ASP A 219 15.39 -6.48 14.81
N SER A 220 15.86 -5.32 15.28
CA SER A 220 16.94 -4.57 14.65
C SER A 220 18.28 -5.31 14.71
N ASP A 221 18.52 -6.12 15.76
CA ASP A 221 19.78 -6.83 15.94
C ASP A 221 19.86 -8.00 14.96
N GLY A 222 18.79 -8.80 14.87
CA GLY A 222 18.66 -9.85 13.87
C GLY A 222 18.73 -9.30 12.45
N CYS A 223 18.13 -8.13 12.18
CA CYS A 223 18.23 -7.50 10.86
C CYS A 223 19.66 -7.07 10.56
N SER A 224 20.38 -6.50 11.53
CA SER A 224 21.79 -6.15 11.37
C SER A 224 22.67 -7.38 11.14
N ASP A 225 22.44 -8.47 11.88
CA ASP A 225 23.20 -9.72 11.74
C ASP A 225 22.99 -10.34 10.35
N ALA A 226 21.73 -10.35 9.87
CA ALA A 226 21.40 -10.80 8.53
C ALA A 226 22.14 -9.98 7.45
N ILE A 227 22.09 -8.65 7.55
CA ILE A 227 22.81 -7.76 6.63
C ILE A 227 24.32 -8.00 6.69
N ASP A 228 24.90 -8.20 7.88
CA ASP A 228 26.34 -8.47 8.03
C ASP A 228 26.78 -9.76 7.37
N MET A 229 25.96 -10.81 7.48
CA MET A 229 26.21 -12.07 6.78
C MET A 229 26.12 -11.92 5.27
N LEU A 230 25.23 -11.07 4.75
CA LEU A 230 25.09 -10.80 3.33
C LEU A 230 26.25 -9.96 2.78
N ILE A 231 26.68 -8.93 3.53
CA ILE A 231 27.88 -8.15 3.21
C ILE A 231 29.11 -9.06 3.19
N ALA A 232 29.29 -9.92 4.19
CA ALA A 232 30.42 -10.85 4.25
C ALA A 232 30.42 -11.87 3.10
N GLN A 233 29.25 -12.23 2.58
CA GLN A 233 29.08 -13.10 1.42
C GLN A 233 29.27 -12.38 0.07
N ASN A 234 29.43 -11.05 0.07
CA ASN A 234 29.46 -10.20 -1.12
C ASN A 234 28.28 -10.48 -2.07
N VAL A 235 27.05 -10.43 -1.53
CA VAL A 235 25.86 -10.48 -2.40
C VAL A 235 25.80 -9.24 -3.30
N ASP A 236 25.16 -9.38 -4.45
CA ASP A 236 25.04 -8.33 -5.46
C ASP A 236 23.90 -7.35 -5.19
N ALA A 237 22.87 -7.77 -4.43
CA ALA A 237 21.76 -6.92 -4.00
C ALA A 237 21.04 -7.54 -2.79
N ILE A 238 20.21 -6.75 -2.12
CA ILE A 238 19.36 -7.19 -1.01
C ILE A 238 17.90 -6.80 -1.27
N LEU A 239 17.01 -7.79 -1.23
CA LEU A 239 15.58 -7.61 -1.11
C LEU A 239 15.18 -7.69 0.37
N LEU A 240 14.68 -6.59 0.93
CA LEU A 240 14.33 -6.46 2.33
C LEU A 240 12.82 -6.36 2.51
N TRP A 241 12.24 -7.19 3.37
CA TRP A 241 10.88 -7.03 3.89
C TRP A 241 10.96 -6.44 5.31
N PRO A 242 10.74 -5.12 5.48
CA PRO A 242 10.90 -4.46 6.77
C PRO A 242 9.61 -4.56 7.59
N ARG A 243 9.63 -5.16 8.79
CA ARG A 243 8.42 -5.19 9.63
C ARG A 243 8.03 -3.78 10.06
N THR A 244 9.00 -3.03 10.58
CA THR A 244 8.89 -1.61 10.95
C THR A 244 9.98 -0.80 10.26
N GLU A 245 9.67 0.46 9.96
CA GLU A 245 10.61 1.39 9.32
C GLU A 245 11.83 1.65 10.23
N ALA A 246 11.59 1.97 11.50
CA ALA A 246 12.65 2.37 12.42
C ALA A 246 13.71 1.28 12.66
N ALA A 247 13.31 0.01 12.82
CA ALA A 247 14.24 -1.08 13.12
C ALA A 247 15.15 -1.45 11.93
N THR A 248 14.78 -1.05 10.72
CA THR A 248 15.52 -1.42 9.49
C THR A 248 16.42 -0.30 8.96
N ALA A 249 16.35 0.91 9.52
CA ALA A 249 17.11 2.06 9.05
C ALA A 249 18.64 1.85 9.11
N ALA A 250 19.20 1.55 10.30
CA ALA A 250 20.63 1.36 10.46
C ALA A 250 21.18 0.12 9.71
N PRO A 251 20.48 -1.05 9.72
CA PRO A 251 20.87 -2.18 8.87
C PRO A 251 20.89 -1.85 7.37
N ALA A 252 19.85 -1.18 6.85
CA ALA A 252 19.81 -0.81 5.43
C ALA A 252 20.91 0.18 5.05
N GLN A 253 21.15 1.21 5.87
CA GLN A 253 22.25 2.16 5.69
C GLN A 253 23.59 1.43 5.57
N LYS A 254 23.83 0.44 6.43
CA LYS A 254 25.09 -0.33 6.43
C LYS A 254 25.32 -1.09 5.12
N ALA A 255 24.28 -1.69 4.54
CA ALA A 255 24.38 -2.37 3.25
C ALA A 255 24.67 -1.38 2.11
N VAL A 256 23.97 -0.24 2.08
CA VAL A 256 24.18 0.82 1.08
C VAL A 256 25.60 1.38 1.18
N GLU A 257 26.11 1.66 2.39
CA GLU A 257 27.49 2.12 2.61
C GLU A 257 28.55 1.07 2.22
N ALA A 258 28.21 -0.21 2.24
CA ALA A 258 29.05 -1.30 1.72
C ALA A 258 29.01 -1.43 0.19
N GLY A 259 28.20 -0.61 -0.49
CA GLY A 259 28.03 -0.63 -1.94
C GLY A 259 27.10 -1.75 -2.44
N ILE A 260 26.27 -2.31 -1.55
CA ILE A 260 25.27 -3.32 -1.90
C ILE A 260 23.91 -2.62 -1.99
N PRO A 261 23.25 -2.63 -3.16
CA PRO A 261 21.96 -1.99 -3.32
C PRO A 261 20.87 -2.69 -2.50
N VAL A 262 19.99 -1.91 -1.90
CA VAL A 262 18.88 -2.37 -1.05
C VAL A 262 17.55 -1.95 -1.65
N ILE A 263 16.67 -2.93 -1.83
CA ILE A 263 15.31 -2.73 -2.32
C ILE A 263 14.36 -3.21 -1.23
N THR A 264 13.36 -2.41 -0.86
CA THR A 264 12.29 -2.91 0.01
C THR A 264 11.11 -3.44 -0.78
N VAL A 265 10.42 -4.42 -0.22
CA VAL A 265 9.14 -4.92 -0.74
C VAL A 265 8.09 -4.91 0.36
N ASP A 266 6.84 -4.66 -0.02
CA ASP A 266 5.66 -4.51 0.86
C ASP A 266 5.69 -3.22 1.67
N ARG A 267 6.69 -3.08 2.56
CA ARG A 267 6.75 -2.04 3.59
C ARG A 267 7.92 -1.08 3.38
N LEU A 268 7.84 0.08 4.02
CA LEU A 268 8.89 1.09 3.97
C LEU A 268 10.04 0.79 4.93
N CYS A 269 11.22 1.34 4.63
CA CYS A 269 12.39 1.32 5.51
C CYS A 269 12.67 2.72 6.04
N GLY A 270 13.15 2.81 7.28
CA GLY A 270 13.51 4.09 7.89
C GLY A 270 14.79 4.73 7.34
N TYR A 271 15.48 4.10 6.39
CA TYR A 271 16.61 4.70 5.68
C TYR A 271 16.17 5.16 4.28
N PRO A 272 16.08 6.48 4.04
CA PRO A 272 15.51 6.99 2.80
C PRO A 272 16.46 6.85 1.60
N GLU A 273 17.75 6.56 1.78
CA GLU A 273 18.71 6.48 0.65
C GLU A 273 18.88 5.05 0.10
N ILE A 274 17.90 4.17 0.30
CA ILE A 274 17.83 2.86 -0.39
C ILE A 274 17.53 3.03 -1.90
N ASP A 275 17.87 2.01 -2.69
CA ASP A 275 17.87 2.02 -4.14
C ASP A 275 16.48 1.82 -4.77
N GLY A 276 15.52 1.27 -4.02
CA GLY A 276 14.15 1.09 -4.50
C GLY A 276 13.15 0.68 -3.43
N VAL A 277 11.89 1.01 -3.66
CA VAL A 277 10.75 0.66 -2.82
C VAL A 277 9.67 0.07 -3.71
N ILE A 278 9.30 -1.19 -3.45
CA ILE A 278 8.17 -1.86 -4.08
C ILE A 278 7.05 -1.96 -3.05
N SER A 279 5.98 -1.19 -3.20
CA SER A 279 4.86 -1.20 -2.25
C SER A 279 3.54 -1.51 -2.93
N GLY A 280 2.57 -2.00 -2.16
CA GLY A 280 1.18 -1.85 -2.57
C GLY A 280 0.64 -0.46 -2.24
N ASN A 281 -0.61 -0.22 -2.63
CA ASN A 281 -1.27 1.05 -2.36
C ASN A 281 -2.05 0.99 -1.03
N PHE A 282 -1.32 0.97 0.10
CA PHE A 282 -1.92 1.07 1.42
C PHE A 282 -2.83 2.30 1.60
N PRO A 283 -2.44 3.49 1.09
CA PRO A 283 -3.34 4.66 1.09
C PRO A 283 -4.70 4.36 0.46
N ALA A 284 -4.71 3.72 -0.72
CA ALA A 284 -5.94 3.36 -1.41
C ALA A 284 -6.78 2.34 -0.63
N ASN A 285 -6.17 1.39 0.09
CA ASN A 285 -6.94 0.46 0.92
C ASN A 285 -7.68 1.19 2.05
N GLY A 286 -6.98 2.04 2.80
CA GLY A 286 -7.56 2.82 3.89
C GLY A 286 -8.68 3.76 3.40
N ALA A 287 -8.36 4.53 2.36
CA ALA A 287 -9.30 5.47 1.75
C ALA A 287 -10.56 4.78 1.22
N GLN A 288 -10.44 3.62 0.57
CA GLN A 288 -11.59 2.85 0.06
C GLN A 288 -12.44 2.28 1.20
N CYS A 289 -11.85 1.77 2.29
CA CYS A 289 -12.60 1.36 3.48
C CYS A 289 -13.40 2.53 4.07
N GLY A 290 -12.78 3.72 4.17
CA GLY A 290 -13.45 4.92 4.67
C GLY A 290 -14.60 5.37 3.76
N ALA A 291 -14.38 5.38 2.45
CA ALA A 291 -15.40 5.70 1.47
C ALA A 291 -16.57 4.71 1.52
N TYR A 292 -16.29 3.41 1.62
CA TYR A 292 -17.33 2.39 1.74
C TYR A 292 -18.17 2.58 3.02
N LEU A 293 -17.53 2.80 4.16
CA LEU A 293 -18.22 3.02 5.44
C LEU A 293 -19.19 4.19 5.35
N VAL A 294 -18.72 5.34 4.88
CA VAL A 294 -19.54 6.56 4.71
C VAL A 294 -20.72 6.28 3.78
N TRP A 295 -20.47 5.63 2.65
CA TRP A 295 -21.52 5.28 1.69
C TRP A 295 -22.56 4.33 2.30
N GLN A 296 -22.12 3.31 3.03
CA GLN A 296 -23.00 2.31 3.63
C GLN A 296 -23.87 2.92 4.73
N LEU A 297 -23.29 3.73 5.62
CA LEU A 297 -24.05 4.42 6.68
C LEU A 297 -25.11 5.37 6.08
N ALA A 298 -24.75 6.14 5.04
CA ALA A 298 -25.70 6.97 4.32
C ALA A 298 -26.79 6.15 3.63
N LYS A 299 -26.42 5.06 2.94
CA LYS A 299 -27.37 4.18 2.26
C LYS A 299 -28.41 3.62 3.23
N GLU A 300 -27.97 3.18 4.40
CA GLU A 300 -28.83 2.64 5.45
C GLU A 300 -29.70 3.71 6.15
N SER A 301 -29.34 4.99 6.07
CA SER A 301 -30.16 6.12 6.53
C SER A 301 -31.10 6.65 5.44
N GLY A 302 -30.99 6.14 4.21
CA GLY A 302 -31.70 6.65 3.04
C GLY A 302 -31.18 8.01 2.57
N GLY A 303 -29.88 8.27 2.74
CA GLY A 303 -29.18 9.49 2.34
C GLY A 303 -29.46 10.69 3.26
N LYS A 304 -29.80 10.45 4.53
CA LYS A 304 -30.21 11.52 5.46
C LYS A 304 -29.13 11.92 6.45
N SER A 305 -28.29 10.97 6.84
CA SER A 305 -27.19 11.17 7.77
C SER A 305 -26.08 10.15 7.52
N VAL A 306 -24.87 10.53 7.92
CA VAL A 306 -23.71 9.64 8.06
C VAL A 306 -23.34 9.70 9.54
N GLU A 307 -23.81 8.73 10.31
CA GLU A 307 -23.59 8.60 11.75
C GLU A 307 -23.15 7.17 12.06
N GLY A 308 -22.20 6.97 12.99
CA GLY A 308 -21.84 5.61 13.40
C GLY A 308 -20.71 5.50 14.42
N ASN A 309 -20.77 4.46 15.24
CA ASN A 309 -19.77 4.10 16.24
C ASN A 309 -18.81 3.01 15.72
N ILE A 310 -17.53 3.31 15.62
CA ILE A 310 -16.53 2.49 14.94
C ILE A 310 -15.50 1.99 15.94
N VAL A 311 -15.12 0.72 15.83
CA VAL A 311 -13.98 0.13 16.54
C VAL A 311 -12.88 -0.17 15.54
N LEU A 312 -11.67 0.29 15.82
CA LEU A 312 -10.49 0.02 14.99
C LEU A 312 -9.72 -1.17 15.59
N LEU A 313 -9.59 -2.24 14.81
CA LEU A 313 -8.72 -3.38 15.10
C LEU A 313 -7.52 -3.30 14.16
N ARG A 314 -6.42 -2.78 14.69
CA ARG A 314 -5.23 -2.37 13.96
C ARG A 314 -4.10 -3.37 14.15
N LYS A 315 -3.16 -3.36 13.19
CA LYS A 315 -1.92 -4.15 13.22
C LYS A 315 -0.97 -3.65 14.31
N ALA A 316 0.31 -4.03 14.28
CA ALA A 316 1.31 -3.47 15.19
C ALA A 316 1.49 -1.96 14.97
N ALA A 317 1.57 -1.17 16.05
CA ALA A 317 1.83 0.26 15.94
C ALA A 317 3.18 0.55 15.24
N GLY A 318 3.19 1.49 14.30
CA GLY A 318 4.40 1.93 13.60
C GLY A 318 4.84 1.03 12.45
N VAL A 319 4.03 0.04 12.05
CA VAL A 319 4.23 -0.65 10.76
C VAL A 319 3.56 0.12 9.64
N THR A 320 4.21 0.21 8.47
CA THR A 320 3.70 0.94 7.30
C THR A 320 2.25 0.56 6.94
N ALA A 321 1.89 -0.72 7.09
CA ALA A 321 0.55 -1.19 6.79
C ALA A 321 -0.51 -0.52 7.69
N ASP A 322 -0.29 -0.44 9.01
CA ASP A 322 -1.20 0.25 9.94
C ASP A 322 -1.24 1.75 9.64
N THR A 323 -0.08 2.39 9.61
CA THR A 323 0.00 3.85 9.58
C THR A 323 -0.66 4.43 8.33
N LEU A 324 -0.49 3.76 7.19
CA LEU A 324 -1.12 4.17 5.93
C LEU A 324 -2.58 3.70 5.80
N ARG A 325 -2.94 2.48 6.20
CA ARG A 325 -4.34 2.01 6.12
C ARG A 325 -5.24 2.80 7.08
N CYS A 326 -4.87 2.87 8.36
CA CYS A 326 -5.61 3.64 9.35
C CYS A 326 -5.59 5.14 9.02
N GLY A 327 -4.43 5.71 8.69
CA GLY A 327 -4.31 7.14 8.39
C GLY A 327 -5.24 7.59 7.26
N TYR A 328 -5.28 6.84 6.15
CA TYR A 328 -6.11 7.20 5.01
C TYR A 328 -7.59 6.83 5.20
N PHE A 329 -7.91 5.84 6.05
CA PHE A 329 -9.27 5.62 6.53
C PHE A 329 -9.77 6.83 7.34
N LEU A 330 -8.98 7.28 8.32
CA LEU A 330 -9.30 8.44 9.17
C LEU A 330 -9.43 9.73 8.36
N LYS A 331 -8.59 9.96 7.34
CA LYS A 331 -8.71 11.11 6.42
C LYS A 331 -10.11 11.20 5.81
N VAL A 332 -10.65 10.09 5.31
CA VAL A 332 -12.00 10.11 4.69
C VAL A 332 -13.10 10.32 5.73
N ILE A 333 -13.07 9.58 6.85
CA ILE A 333 -14.15 9.67 7.85
C ILE A 333 -14.12 10.98 8.66
N SER A 334 -12.98 11.69 8.69
CA SER A 334 -12.82 12.96 9.41
C SER A 334 -13.74 14.08 8.93
N TYR A 335 -14.31 13.97 7.72
CA TYR A 335 -15.29 14.91 7.18
C TYR A 335 -16.66 14.76 7.84
N PHE A 336 -16.93 13.69 8.59
CA PHE A 336 -18.23 13.36 9.16
C PHE A 336 -18.21 13.48 10.68
N PRO A 337 -18.76 14.56 11.27
CA PRO A 337 -18.66 14.83 12.71
C PRO A 337 -19.43 13.84 13.60
N ASP A 338 -20.41 13.13 13.04
CA ASP A 338 -21.26 12.15 13.76
C ASP A 338 -20.73 10.71 13.65
N ILE A 339 -19.51 10.52 13.13
CA ILE A 339 -18.76 9.27 13.24
C ILE A 339 -17.89 9.32 14.50
N HIS A 340 -17.97 8.31 15.35
CA HIS A 340 -17.20 8.20 16.59
C HIS A 340 -16.30 6.96 16.56
N ILE A 341 -15.04 7.11 16.98
CA ILE A 341 -14.11 6.03 17.27
C ILE A 341 -14.27 5.65 18.75
N LEU A 342 -14.97 4.55 19.00
CA LEU A 342 -15.15 4.05 20.36
C LEU A 342 -13.82 3.61 20.96
N GLU A 343 -13.05 2.85 20.19
CA GLU A 343 -11.76 2.29 20.59
C GLU A 343 -10.85 2.10 19.38
N SER A 344 -9.54 2.19 19.63
CA SER A 344 -8.49 1.89 18.67
C SER A 344 -7.48 0.96 19.31
N TYR A 345 -7.55 -0.33 18.96
CA TYR A 345 -6.70 -1.36 19.51
C TYR A 345 -5.62 -1.81 18.53
N PHE A 346 -4.41 -2.06 19.03
CA PHE A 346 -3.33 -2.72 18.29
C PHE A 346 -3.20 -4.17 18.78
N ASP A 347 -2.94 -5.12 17.87
CA ASP A 347 -2.76 -6.53 18.20
C ASP A 347 -1.33 -7.04 18.05
N ASN A 348 -0.40 -6.23 17.53
CA ASN A 348 0.98 -6.61 17.26
C ASN A 348 1.14 -7.85 16.34
N ASP A 349 0.20 -8.03 15.40
CA ASP A 349 0.05 -9.22 14.56
C ASP A 349 -0.23 -10.52 15.36
N ASP A 350 -0.83 -10.40 16.55
CA ASP A 350 -1.24 -11.53 17.40
C ASP A 350 -2.76 -11.76 17.34
N THR A 351 -3.16 -12.89 16.76
CA THR A 351 -4.57 -13.26 16.58
C THR A 351 -5.33 -13.44 17.90
N GLU A 352 -4.68 -13.91 18.97
CA GLU A 352 -5.32 -14.06 20.29
C GLU A 352 -5.57 -12.69 20.94
N GLN A 353 -4.59 -11.79 20.86
CA GLN A 353 -4.75 -10.42 21.33
C GLN A 353 -5.85 -9.68 20.55
N SER A 354 -5.93 -9.91 19.24
CA SER A 354 -6.98 -9.37 18.39
C SER A 354 -8.39 -9.85 18.79
N LEU A 355 -8.53 -11.15 19.10
CA LEU A 355 -9.78 -11.70 19.63
C LEU A 355 -10.18 -11.03 20.96
N ILE A 356 -9.21 -10.86 21.86
CA ILE A 356 -9.42 -10.18 23.16
C ILE A 356 -9.89 -8.74 22.93
N ASN A 357 -9.26 -8.01 22.00
CA ASN A 357 -9.63 -6.63 21.66
C ASN A 357 -11.08 -6.54 21.17
N ALA A 358 -11.49 -7.42 20.25
CA ALA A 358 -12.86 -7.48 19.75
C ALA A 358 -13.88 -7.83 20.85
N GLN A 359 -13.55 -8.81 21.70
CA GLN A 359 -14.39 -9.20 22.84
C GLN A 359 -14.53 -8.08 23.88
N ASN A 360 -13.45 -7.32 24.13
CA ASN A 360 -13.47 -6.19 25.05
C ASN A 360 -14.37 -5.07 24.51
N ALA A 361 -14.25 -4.73 23.23
CA ALA A 361 -15.13 -3.76 22.59
C ALA A 361 -16.60 -4.15 22.73
N LEU A 362 -16.93 -5.41 22.42
CA LEU A 362 -18.30 -5.95 22.54
C LEU A 362 -18.81 -6.05 23.99
N GLN A 363 -17.93 -6.04 24.99
CA GLN A 363 -18.33 -5.97 26.40
C GLN A 363 -18.55 -4.54 26.88
N LEU A 364 -17.79 -3.58 26.35
CA LEU A 364 -17.82 -2.18 26.76
C LEU A 364 -18.94 -1.39 26.08
N TYR A 365 -19.28 -1.72 24.83
CA TYR A 365 -20.16 -0.91 24.01
C TYR A 365 -21.33 -1.73 23.45
N ASP A 366 -22.56 -1.39 23.85
CA ASP A 366 -23.78 -2.04 23.35
C ASP A 366 -24.12 -1.67 21.90
N ASP A 367 -23.61 -0.54 21.41
CA ASP A 367 -23.88 -0.01 20.08
C ASP A 367 -22.56 0.19 19.33
N ILE A 368 -22.24 -0.75 18.44
CA ILE A 368 -21.08 -0.72 17.54
C ILE A 368 -21.62 -0.84 16.12
N ASP A 369 -21.42 0.19 15.30
CA ASP A 369 -21.83 0.20 13.90
C ASP A 369 -20.88 -0.56 12.99
N ALA A 370 -19.57 -0.42 13.22
CA ALA A 370 -18.58 -1.08 12.39
C ALA A 370 -17.31 -1.49 13.13
N PHE A 371 -16.70 -2.58 12.65
CA PHE A 371 -15.31 -2.90 12.87
C PHE A 371 -14.51 -2.57 11.61
N PHE A 372 -13.44 -1.79 11.78
CA PHE A 372 -12.38 -1.63 10.78
C PHE A 372 -11.25 -2.60 11.14
N CYS A 373 -11.09 -3.64 10.33
CA CYS A 373 -10.09 -4.69 10.52
C CYS A 373 -8.99 -4.56 9.45
N GLU A 374 -7.75 -4.38 9.88
CA GLU A 374 -6.65 -4.09 8.96
C GLU A 374 -6.07 -5.29 8.21
N GLY A 375 -6.55 -6.50 8.45
CA GLY A 375 -6.02 -7.68 7.78
C GLY A 375 -6.42 -9.03 8.34
N LEU A 376 -5.62 -10.02 7.97
CA LEU A 376 -5.84 -11.45 8.25
C LEU A 376 -5.85 -11.83 9.74
N THR A 377 -5.23 -11.04 10.64
CA THR A 377 -5.21 -11.32 12.08
C THR A 377 -6.43 -10.76 12.81
N GLN A 378 -7.13 -9.78 12.21
CA GLN A 378 -8.26 -9.09 12.86
C GLN A 378 -9.62 -9.59 12.41
N THR A 379 -9.83 -9.76 11.10
CA THR A 379 -11.16 -10.04 10.55
C THR A 379 -11.76 -11.36 11.03
N PRO A 380 -11.07 -12.51 10.96
CA PRO A 380 -11.65 -13.79 11.36
C PRO A 380 -12.07 -13.81 12.84
N VAL A 381 -11.27 -13.21 13.71
CA VAL A 381 -11.53 -13.20 15.16
C VAL A 381 -12.54 -12.14 15.59
N ALA A 382 -12.65 -11.02 14.87
CA ALA A 382 -13.74 -10.08 15.05
C ALA A 382 -15.09 -10.75 14.72
N ILE A 383 -15.16 -11.49 13.61
CA ILE A 383 -16.31 -12.31 13.21
C ILE A 383 -16.61 -13.36 14.29
N GLU A 384 -15.60 -14.07 14.80
CA GLU A 384 -15.75 -15.04 15.89
C GLU A 384 -16.32 -14.38 17.16
N ALA A 385 -15.81 -13.22 17.55
CA ALA A 385 -16.24 -12.49 18.73
C ALA A 385 -17.71 -12.04 18.60
N VAL A 386 -18.09 -11.46 17.45
CA VAL A 386 -19.47 -11.03 17.19
C VAL A 386 -20.45 -12.22 17.16
N ASN A 387 -20.05 -13.32 16.51
CA ASN A 387 -20.79 -14.57 16.50
C ASN A 387 -21.02 -15.11 17.91
N SER A 388 -19.95 -15.22 18.70
CA SER A 388 -19.98 -15.78 20.05
C SER A 388 -20.79 -14.92 21.01
N ALA A 389 -20.78 -13.60 20.82
CA ALA A 389 -21.60 -12.66 21.57
C ALA A 389 -23.07 -12.64 21.12
N GLY A 390 -23.41 -13.22 19.95
CA GLY A 390 -24.75 -13.15 19.38
C GLY A 390 -25.16 -11.72 18.99
N ARG A 391 -24.19 -10.91 18.54
CA ARG A 391 -24.33 -9.45 18.42
C ARG A 391 -24.38 -8.90 17.00
N TRP A 392 -24.50 -9.76 15.99
CA TRP A 392 -24.58 -9.32 14.60
C TRP A 392 -25.62 -8.23 14.38
N GLU A 393 -26.82 -8.35 14.95
CA GLU A 393 -27.92 -7.38 14.78
C GLU A 393 -28.03 -6.38 15.94
N SER A 394 -26.91 -6.04 16.61
CA SER A 394 -26.92 -5.17 17.80
C SER A 394 -26.92 -3.66 17.50
N ARG A 395 -26.80 -3.25 16.24
CA ARG A 395 -26.91 -1.84 15.86
C ARG A 395 -28.33 -1.34 16.00
N LYS A 396 -28.46 -0.02 16.04
CA LYS A 396 -29.75 0.69 15.93
C LYS A 396 -30.64 0.12 14.84
N ASP A 397 -31.92 -0.05 15.17
CA ASP A 397 -32.97 -0.65 14.31
C ASP A 397 -32.74 -2.12 13.92
N GLY A 398 -31.89 -2.86 14.65
CA GLY A 398 -31.60 -4.27 14.40
C GLY A 398 -30.73 -4.49 13.16
N LYS A 399 -29.98 -3.46 12.75
CA LYS A 399 -29.06 -3.54 11.62
C LYS A 399 -27.85 -4.40 11.96
N LYS A 400 -27.24 -4.98 10.93
CA LYS A 400 -26.07 -5.83 11.08
C LYS A 400 -24.80 -4.99 11.27
N ILE A 401 -23.93 -5.36 12.22
CA ILE A 401 -22.56 -4.84 12.35
C ILE A 401 -21.86 -4.89 10.99
N ILE A 402 -21.29 -3.74 10.59
CA ILE A 402 -20.49 -3.61 9.38
C ILE A 402 -19.08 -4.11 9.67
N MET A 403 -18.57 -5.01 8.84
CA MET A 403 -17.22 -5.53 8.92
C MET A 403 -16.45 -5.10 7.66
N LEU A 404 -15.46 -4.21 7.86
CA LEU A 404 -14.54 -3.76 6.82
C LEU A 404 -13.23 -4.55 6.99
N THR A 405 -12.71 -5.14 5.91
CA THR A 405 -11.43 -5.86 5.95
C THR A 405 -10.49 -5.42 4.85
N ILE A 406 -9.19 -5.59 5.13
CA ILE A 406 -8.10 -5.45 4.17
C ILE A 406 -7.38 -6.81 4.06
N ASP A 407 -6.45 -6.94 3.11
CA ASP A 407 -5.77 -8.17 2.65
C ASP A 407 -6.69 -9.07 1.80
N ASP A 408 -6.10 -9.87 0.91
CA ASP A 408 -6.84 -10.65 -0.08
C ASP A 408 -6.89 -12.15 0.21
N THR A 409 -7.08 -12.57 1.47
CA THR A 409 -7.11 -14.00 1.78
C THR A 409 -8.37 -14.68 1.23
N LYS A 410 -8.26 -15.93 0.78
CA LYS A 410 -9.42 -16.75 0.36
C LYS A 410 -10.48 -16.85 1.45
N GLU A 411 -10.07 -16.87 2.72
CA GLU A 411 -10.97 -16.83 3.88
C GLU A 411 -11.79 -15.55 3.93
N SER A 412 -11.18 -14.38 3.69
CA SER A 412 -11.88 -13.09 3.67
C SER A 412 -12.97 -13.04 2.60
N PHE A 413 -12.71 -13.58 1.40
CA PHE A 413 -13.73 -13.64 0.35
C PHE A 413 -14.85 -14.62 0.66
N ASN A 414 -14.56 -15.72 1.37
CA ASN A 414 -15.61 -16.59 1.87
C ASN A 414 -16.48 -15.93 2.93
N PHE A 415 -15.94 -15.01 3.74
CA PHE A 415 -16.75 -14.20 4.65
C PHE A 415 -17.63 -13.20 3.91
N ILE A 416 -17.17 -12.65 2.77
CA ILE A 416 -18.03 -11.84 1.89
C ILE A 416 -19.19 -12.68 1.36
N ASP A 417 -18.92 -13.89 0.86
CA ASP A 417 -19.95 -14.79 0.31
C ASP A 417 -20.97 -15.24 1.36
N GLN A 418 -20.54 -15.36 2.62
CA GLN A 418 -21.43 -15.65 3.76
C GLN A 418 -22.18 -14.41 4.26
N GLY A 419 -21.87 -13.22 3.75
CA GLY A 419 -22.42 -11.97 4.23
C GLY A 419 -21.96 -11.62 5.65
N LEU A 420 -20.77 -12.04 6.06
CA LEU A 420 -20.14 -11.67 7.34
C LEU A 420 -19.20 -10.46 7.18
N VAL A 421 -18.79 -10.17 5.95
CA VAL A 421 -17.98 -9.00 5.55
C VAL A 421 -18.74 -8.18 4.53
N GLU A 422 -18.82 -6.87 4.75
CA GLU A 422 -19.44 -5.92 3.82
C GLU A 422 -18.53 -5.58 2.65
N VAL A 423 -17.26 -5.32 2.94
CA VAL A 423 -16.26 -4.92 1.94
C VAL A 423 -14.89 -5.46 2.31
N ASN A 424 -14.18 -5.89 1.27
CA ASN A 424 -12.76 -6.15 1.33
C ASN A 424 -12.01 -5.18 0.42
N CYS A 425 -10.99 -4.49 0.94
CA CYS A 425 -10.06 -3.74 0.11
C CYS A 425 -8.79 -4.59 -0.06
N PRO A 426 -8.62 -5.28 -1.20
CA PRO A 426 -7.61 -6.33 -1.34
C PRO A 426 -6.20 -5.75 -1.30
N TYR A 427 -5.29 -6.54 -0.74
CA TYR A 427 -3.86 -6.30 -0.75
C TYR A 427 -3.15 -7.64 -0.83
N THR A 428 -2.38 -7.86 -1.90
CA THR A 428 -1.83 -9.17 -2.23
C THR A 428 -0.39 -9.33 -1.73
N PRO A 429 -0.01 -10.50 -1.18
CA PRO A 429 1.39 -10.84 -0.92
C PRO A 429 2.19 -11.16 -2.19
N LEU A 430 1.52 -11.34 -3.33
CA LEU A 430 2.12 -11.72 -4.62
C LEU A 430 2.76 -10.51 -5.31
N ILE A 431 3.66 -9.84 -4.59
CA ILE A 431 4.42 -8.64 -5.02
C ILE A 431 5.93 -8.86 -4.96
N GLY A 432 6.39 -9.97 -4.37
CA GLY A 432 7.81 -10.27 -4.19
C GLY A 432 8.56 -10.50 -5.51
N ASP A 433 7.86 -10.99 -6.52
CA ASP A 433 8.35 -11.12 -7.89
C ASP A 433 8.67 -9.77 -8.54
N ILE A 434 7.92 -8.71 -8.22
CA ILE A 434 8.22 -7.36 -8.72
C ILE A 434 9.54 -6.88 -8.11
N GLY A 435 9.77 -7.15 -6.81
CA GLY A 435 11.05 -6.87 -6.15
C GLY A 435 12.23 -7.57 -6.79
N VAL A 436 12.08 -8.85 -7.14
CA VAL A 436 13.13 -9.60 -7.85
C VAL A 436 13.36 -9.02 -9.25
N ARG A 437 12.31 -8.69 -10.01
CA ARG A 437 12.45 -8.06 -11.34
C ARG A 437 13.12 -6.69 -11.27
N TYR A 438 12.77 -5.87 -10.28
CA TYR A 438 13.45 -4.60 -10.04
C TYR A 438 14.96 -4.80 -9.85
N ILE A 439 15.34 -5.72 -8.96
CA ILE A 439 16.74 -6.04 -8.70
C ILE A 439 17.44 -6.52 -9.97
N CYS A 440 16.83 -7.43 -10.73
CA CYS A 440 17.44 -7.95 -11.94
C CYS A 440 17.67 -6.85 -12.98
N LYS A 441 16.67 -6.00 -13.23
CA LYS A 441 16.78 -4.85 -14.14
C LYS A 441 17.85 -3.85 -13.71
N MET A 442 17.92 -3.56 -12.41
CA MET A 442 18.95 -2.70 -11.83
C MET A 442 20.36 -3.32 -12.01
N LEU A 443 20.52 -4.63 -11.82
CA LEU A 443 21.78 -5.35 -12.03
C LEU A 443 22.22 -5.39 -13.50
N GLU A 444 21.27 -5.24 -14.44
CA GLU A 444 21.53 -5.05 -15.88
C GLU A 444 21.89 -3.60 -16.24
N GLY A 445 21.84 -2.69 -15.28
CA GLY A 445 22.16 -1.27 -15.45
C GLY A 445 20.99 -0.41 -15.94
N GLU A 446 19.76 -0.91 -15.89
CA GLU A 446 18.57 -0.09 -16.16
C GLU A 446 18.40 0.98 -15.08
N THR A 447 18.02 2.20 -15.48
CA THR A 447 17.61 3.25 -14.53
C THR A 447 16.13 3.12 -14.24
N LEU A 448 15.78 2.93 -12.97
CA LEU A 448 14.41 2.67 -12.53
C LEU A 448 13.89 3.82 -11.65
N PRO A 449 12.57 4.09 -11.64
CA PRO A 449 11.96 4.92 -10.61
C PRO A 449 12.21 4.31 -9.23
N LYS A 450 12.55 5.14 -8.25
CA LYS A 450 12.83 4.67 -6.89
C LYS A 450 11.60 4.04 -6.24
N ASP A 451 10.45 4.71 -6.34
CA ASP A 451 9.21 4.25 -5.74
C ASP A 451 8.32 3.63 -6.82
N ILE A 452 7.98 2.37 -6.65
CA ILE A 452 7.10 1.62 -7.53
C ILE A 452 5.95 1.09 -6.70
N ALA A 453 4.74 1.53 -7.05
CA ALA A 453 3.52 0.94 -6.50
C ALA A 453 2.88 -0.01 -7.51
N ILE A 454 2.23 -1.06 -7.00
CA ILE A 454 1.26 -1.81 -7.82
C ILE A 454 -0.01 -0.99 -8.05
N PRO A 455 -0.75 -1.22 -9.15
CA PRO A 455 -1.96 -0.48 -9.44
C PRO A 455 -3.01 -0.53 -8.34
N ASN A 456 -3.86 0.50 -8.31
CA ASN A 456 -5.05 0.52 -7.49
C ASN A 456 -5.96 -0.66 -7.83
N ILE A 457 -6.26 -1.46 -6.82
CA ILE A 457 -7.26 -2.51 -6.91
C ILE A 457 -8.58 -1.98 -6.35
N PRO A 458 -9.71 -2.09 -7.09
CA PRO A 458 -11.02 -1.77 -6.56
C PRO A 458 -11.38 -2.65 -5.36
N MET A 459 -12.12 -2.09 -4.42
CA MET A 459 -12.74 -2.86 -3.34
C MET A 459 -13.63 -4.00 -3.88
N VAL A 460 -13.80 -5.04 -3.08
CA VAL A 460 -14.59 -6.23 -3.36
C VAL A 460 -15.80 -6.26 -2.43
N THR A 461 -16.99 -6.42 -2.99
CA THR A 461 -18.24 -6.61 -2.23
C THR A 461 -19.01 -7.81 -2.75
N ALA A 462 -20.00 -8.30 -2.00
CA ALA A 462 -20.77 -9.49 -2.41
C ALA A 462 -21.50 -9.29 -3.74
N GLY A 463 -21.98 -8.08 -4.01
CA GLY A 463 -22.86 -7.79 -5.15
C GLY A 463 -22.23 -7.02 -6.31
N GLY A 464 -21.00 -6.51 -6.17
CA GLY A 464 -20.46 -5.55 -7.14
C GLY A 464 -21.19 -4.20 -7.06
N ASP A 465 -21.18 -3.59 -5.87
CA ASP A 465 -21.81 -2.30 -5.57
C ASP A 465 -21.21 -1.13 -6.38
N VAL A 466 -21.89 0.02 -6.33
CA VAL A 466 -21.38 1.29 -6.86
C VAL A 466 -21.27 2.29 -5.72
N VAL A 467 -20.02 2.54 -5.29
CA VAL A 467 -19.66 3.39 -4.15
C VAL A 467 -19.11 4.70 -4.68
N PHE A 468 -19.90 5.78 -4.62
CA PHE A 468 -19.50 7.10 -5.15
C PHE A 468 -19.02 7.09 -6.62
N GLY A 469 -19.55 6.17 -7.43
CA GLY A 469 -19.15 5.97 -8.82
C GLY A 469 -18.06 4.92 -9.05
N LEU A 470 -17.42 4.43 -7.98
CA LEU A 470 -16.52 3.27 -8.02
C LEU A 470 -17.34 1.99 -8.13
N LYS A 471 -17.11 1.21 -9.18
CA LYS A 471 -17.70 -0.12 -9.29
C LYS A 471 -16.82 -1.11 -8.55
N THR A 472 -17.38 -1.77 -7.53
CA THR A 472 -16.66 -2.81 -6.79
C THR A 472 -16.63 -4.11 -7.59
N MET A 473 -15.64 -4.94 -7.30
CA MET A 473 -15.54 -6.29 -7.84
C MET A 473 -16.37 -7.25 -7.00
N THR A 474 -16.74 -8.40 -7.58
CA THR A 474 -17.35 -9.48 -6.79
C THR A 474 -16.27 -10.37 -6.18
N SER A 475 -16.58 -11.04 -5.07
CA SER A 475 -15.73 -12.07 -4.48
C SER A 475 -15.26 -13.10 -5.51
N LYS A 476 -16.16 -13.54 -6.37
CA LYS A 476 -15.89 -14.49 -7.47
C LYS A 476 -14.87 -13.96 -8.48
N ASP A 477 -14.89 -12.67 -8.79
CA ASP A 477 -13.97 -12.07 -9.75
C ASP A 477 -12.53 -12.08 -9.18
N TRP A 478 -12.38 -11.71 -7.90
CA TRP A 478 -11.07 -11.59 -7.26
C TRP A 478 -10.51 -12.91 -6.72
N TYR A 479 -11.35 -13.90 -6.40
CA TYR A 479 -10.96 -15.13 -5.68
C TYR A 479 -9.73 -15.85 -6.25
N GLN A 480 -9.55 -15.83 -7.58
CA GLN A 480 -8.40 -16.46 -8.23
C GLN A 480 -7.04 -15.85 -7.84
N TYR A 481 -7.02 -14.57 -7.47
CA TYR A 481 -5.84 -13.82 -7.03
C TYR A 481 -5.61 -13.87 -5.53
N ALA A 482 -6.58 -14.41 -4.79
CA ALA A 482 -6.58 -14.42 -3.36
C ALA A 482 -5.46 -15.29 -2.79
N SER A 483 -4.83 -14.81 -1.73
CA SER A 483 -3.78 -15.51 -1.01
C SER A 483 -4.31 -16.61 -0.08
N GLY A 484 -3.42 -17.56 0.23
CA GLY A 484 -3.66 -18.65 1.15
C GLY A 484 -4.35 -19.89 0.55
N PRO A 485 -4.50 -20.93 1.38
CA PRO A 485 -5.14 -22.17 0.97
C PRO A 485 -6.62 -21.95 0.66
N ASP A 486 -7.19 -22.86 -0.14
CA ASP A 486 -8.64 -22.92 -0.28
C ASP A 486 -9.25 -23.12 1.10
N TYR A 487 -10.18 -22.25 1.45
CA TYR A 487 -10.83 -22.31 2.75
C TYR A 487 -11.75 -23.54 2.81
N VAL A 488 -11.40 -24.47 3.69
CA VAL A 488 -12.26 -25.59 4.06
C VAL A 488 -13.08 -25.14 5.26
N ALA A 489 -14.39 -24.93 5.05
CA ALA A 489 -15.30 -24.61 6.14
C ALA A 489 -15.17 -25.66 7.25
N LYS A 490 -14.88 -25.20 8.46
CA LYS A 490 -14.79 -26.06 9.65
C LYS A 490 -16.15 -26.29 10.29
#